data_AF-L0E2H2-F1
#
_entry.id   AF-L0E2H2-F1
#
_cell.length_a   1.000
_cell.length_b   1.000
_cell.length_c   1.000
_cell.angle_alpha   90.00
_cell.angle_beta   90.00
_cell.angle_gamma   90.00
#
_symmetry.space_group_name_H-M   'P 1'
#
loop_
_entity.id
_entity.type
_entity.pdbx_description
1 polymer ?
#
loop_
_entity_poly.entity_id
_entity_poly.type
_entity_poly.pdbx_seq_one_letter_code
_entity_poly.pdbx_strand_id
1 'polypeptide(L)'
;MLADLRQWLQLAEGPEFTLALVALGVAAAAGLYGFLRYSRLLRLVADTPTARIRSAAQGFVQLEGAAGWLPGPEIRAPLTGHRCVWYRYRVEENRGQGSKRRRVVIDRGQSDDLFLLRDETGECVVDPDGATVIAPERDVWTASNRLTDFGPGPGSGWLRAGRYRYVEERLSDRQALLVLGEFTTRQHQGQDRAERMRDLLGRWKNDPDIIARFDSDGDGRLSLQDWEAVRAHAHAEVERELANEVEPDAFHLLRRGTHGTQRVLVLSTLGESQLLFRQRLRAYGSGLTFALATSLTIWAWTIR
;
A
#
# COMPACT_ATOMS: atom_id res chain seq x y z
N MET A 1 -14.30 -2.50 -45.31
CA MET A 1 -13.91 -3.14 -44.03
C MET A 1 -14.78 -4.34 -43.67
N LEU A 2 -16.09 -4.19 -43.38
CA LEU A 2 -16.96 -5.35 -43.03
C LEU A 2 -17.18 -6.32 -44.20
N ALA A 3 -17.29 -5.81 -45.44
CA ALA A 3 -17.40 -6.64 -46.64
C ALA A 3 -16.10 -7.43 -46.91
N ASP A 4 -14.94 -6.80 -46.75
CA ASP A 4 -13.62 -7.43 -46.92
C ASP A 4 -13.38 -8.51 -45.85
N LEU A 5 -13.77 -8.23 -44.59
CA LEU A 5 -13.71 -9.19 -43.48
C LEU A 5 -14.58 -10.42 -43.74
N ARG A 6 -15.78 -10.21 -44.29
CA ARG A 6 -16.69 -11.31 -44.65
C ARG A 6 -16.11 -12.16 -45.77
N GLN A 7 -15.56 -11.54 -46.81
CA GLN A 7 -14.97 -12.24 -47.94
C GLN A 7 -13.71 -13.02 -47.52
N TRP A 8 -12.88 -12.45 -46.65
CA TRP A 8 -11.73 -13.15 -46.07
C TRP A 8 -12.16 -14.33 -45.20
N LEU A 9 -13.15 -14.17 -44.32
CA LEU A 9 -13.65 -15.27 -43.47
C LEU A 9 -14.23 -16.45 -44.27
N GLN A 10 -14.82 -16.18 -45.44
CA GLN A 10 -15.34 -17.21 -46.34
C GLN A 10 -14.23 -17.93 -47.13
N LEU A 11 -13.12 -17.25 -47.39
CA LEU A 11 -11.97 -17.78 -48.14
C LEU A 11 -10.86 -18.36 -47.25
N ALA A 12 -10.92 -18.11 -45.94
CA ALA A 12 -9.90 -18.53 -44.99
C ALA A 12 -9.82 -20.06 -44.87
N GLU A 13 -8.62 -20.59 -45.06
CA GLU A 13 -8.34 -22.01 -44.87
C GLU A 13 -8.55 -22.44 -43.41
N GLY A 14 -8.72 -23.76 -43.18
CA GLY A 14 -8.89 -24.34 -41.84
C GLY A 14 -7.98 -23.78 -40.75
N PRO A 15 -6.64 -23.74 -40.92
CA PRO A 15 -5.73 -23.26 -39.88
C PRO A 15 -5.85 -21.76 -39.60
N GLU A 16 -5.97 -20.91 -40.63
CA GLU A 16 -6.08 -19.45 -40.46
C GLU A 16 -7.35 -19.06 -39.71
N PHE A 17 -8.47 -19.73 -40.02
CA PHE A 17 -9.73 -19.54 -39.31
C PHE A 17 -9.64 -19.97 -37.85
N THR A 18 -8.99 -21.11 -37.55
CA THR A 18 -8.79 -21.54 -36.17
C THR A 18 -7.93 -20.55 -35.37
N LEU A 19 -6.89 -20.00 -35.97
CA LEU A 19 -6.05 -18.97 -35.34
C LEU A 19 -6.85 -17.69 -35.05
N ALA A 20 -7.70 -17.25 -35.98
CA ALA A 20 -8.56 -16.09 -35.79
C ALA A 20 -9.57 -16.31 -34.64
N LEU A 21 -10.20 -17.49 -34.56
CA LEU A 21 -11.10 -17.84 -33.46
C LEU A 21 -10.37 -17.93 -32.11
N VAL A 22 -9.17 -18.51 -32.07
CA VAL A 22 -8.34 -18.55 -30.86
C VAL A 22 -7.99 -17.13 -30.41
N ALA A 23 -7.57 -16.26 -31.34
CA ALA A 23 -7.25 -14.87 -31.03
C ALA A 23 -8.47 -14.11 -30.47
N LEU A 24 -9.65 -14.28 -31.06
CA LEU A 24 -10.89 -13.68 -30.54
C LEU A 24 -11.29 -14.27 -29.18
N GLY A 25 -11.10 -15.58 -28.98
CA GLY A 25 -11.33 -16.25 -27.70
C GLY A 25 -10.41 -15.71 -26.60
N VAL A 26 -9.12 -15.52 -26.90
CA VAL A 26 -8.16 -14.89 -25.98
C VAL A 26 -8.55 -13.43 -25.69
N ALA A 27 -8.96 -12.67 -26.70
CA ALA A 27 -9.43 -11.30 -26.52
C ALA A 27 -10.69 -11.23 -25.63
N ALA A 28 -11.65 -12.13 -25.84
CA ALA A 28 -12.84 -12.24 -25.00
C ALA A 28 -12.47 -12.61 -23.55
N ALA A 29 -11.61 -13.62 -23.34
CA ALA A 29 -11.16 -14.01 -22.01
C ALA A 29 -10.41 -12.86 -21.30
N ALA A 30 -9.55 -12.13 -22.01
CA ALA A 30 -8.84 -10.96 -21.49
C ALA A 30 -9.80 -9.82 -21.14
N GLY A 31 -10.80 -9.56 -22.00
CA GLY A 31 -11.85 -8.57 -21.76
C GLY A 31 -12.70 -8.90 -20.54
N LEU A 32 -13.12 -10.14 -20.38
CA LEU A 32 -13.88 -10.61 -19.22
C LEU A 32 -13.05 -10.51 -17.94
N TYR A 33 -11.79 -10.98 -17.97
CA TYR A 33 -10.86 -10.87 -16.84
C TYR A 33 -10.66 -9.40 -16.43
N GLY A 34 -10.42 -8.51 -17.40
CA GLY A 34 -10.30 -7.08 -17.17
C GLY A 34 -11.56 -6.49 -16.54
N PHE A 35 -12.74 -6.80 -17.10
CA PHE A 35 -14.02 -6.34 -16.57
C PHE A 35 -14.21 -6.77 -15.10
N LEU A 36 -13.97 -8.04 -14.78
CA LEU A 36 -14.06 -8.55 -13.41
C LEU A 36 -13.02 -7.89 -12.49
N ARG A 37 -11.77 -7.71 -12.94
CA ARG A 37 -10.71 -7.13 -12.13
C ARG A 37 -10.96 -5.66 -11.79
N TYR A 38 -11.37 -4.85 -12.78
CA TYR A 38 -11.63 -3.42 -12.60
C TYR A 38 -12.95 -3.17 -11.87
N SER A 39 -13.99 -3.95 -12.14
CA SER A 39 -15.28 -3.84 -11.42
C SER A 39 -15.17 -4.20 -9.94
N ARG A 40 -14.26 -5.11 -9.55
CA ARG A 40 -14.00 -5.41 -8.12
C ARG A 40 -13.49 -4.19 -7.38
N LEU A 41 -12.44 -3.54 -7.89
CA LEU A 41 -11.90 -2.34 -7.26
C LEU A 41 -12.87 -1.16 -7.33
N LEU A 42 -13.63 -1.03 -8.42
CA LEU A 42 -14.66 -0.02 -8.55
C LEU A 42 -15.74 -0.15 -7.47
N ARG A 43 -16.21 -1.37 -7.19
CA ARG A 43 -17.17 -1.64 -6.11
C ARG A 43 -16.58 -1.35 -4.75
N LEU A 44 -15.35 -1.79 -4.48
CA LEU A 44 -14.69 -1.51 -3.20
C LEU A 44 -14.62 -0.01 -2.89
N VAL A 45 -14.25 0.81 -3.88
CA VAL A 45 -14.16 2.27 -3.70
C VAL A 45 -15.56 2.90 -3.62
N ALA A 46 -16.50 2.48 -4.47
CA ALA A 46 -17.84 3.08 -4.50
C ALA A 46 -18.72 2.69 -3.30
N ASP A 47 -18.54 1.49 -2.74
CA ASP A 47 -19.33 0.96 -1.63
C ASP A 47 -18.73 1.32 -0.26
N THR A 48 -17.50 1.84 -0.22
CA THR A 48 -16.83 2.25 1.02
C THR A 48 -16.82 3.78 1.13
N PRO A 49 -17.62 4.39 2.03
CA PRO A 49 -17.63 5.84 2.19
C PRO A 49 -16.32 6.33 2.80
N THR A 50 -15.88 7.51 2.38
CA THR A 50 -14.73 8.20 2.97
C THR A 50 -15.03 8.59 4.42
N ALA A 51 -14.22 8.10 5.34
CA ALA A 51 -14.29 8.41 6.77
C ALA A 51 -13.15 9.35 7.19
N ARG A 52 -13.35 10.05 8.30
CA ARG A 52 -12.32 10.83 8.98
C ARG A 52 -11.55 9.94 9.94
N ILE A 53 -10.24 10.14 10.08
CA ILE A 53 -9.34 9.33 10.91
C ILE A 53 -9.88 9.18 12.34
N ARG A 54 -10.28 10.29 12.97
CA ARG A 54 -10.78 10.28 14.35
C ARG A 54 -12.03 9.43 14.57
N SER A 55 -12.90 9.35 13.57
CA SER A 55 -14.21 8.68 13.66
C SER A 55 -14.32 7.45 12.77
N ALA A 56 -13.20 6.95 12.24
CA ALA A 56 -13.18 5.78 11.39
C ALA A 56 -13.53 4.53 12.21
N ALA A 57 -14.44 3.71 11.67
CA ALA A 57 -14.79 2.44 12.29
C ALA A 57 -13.61 1.45 12.20
N GLN A 58 -13.54 0.53 13.16
CA GLN A 58 -12.59 -0.59 13.06
C GLN A 58 -12.95 -1.48 11.86
N GLY A 59 -11.95 -1.91 11.10
CA GLY A 59 -12.13 -2.76 9.92
C GLY A 59 -11.85 -2.05 8.61
N PHE A 60 -12.56 -2.41 7.53
CA PHE A 60 -12.25 -1.90 6.20
C PHE A 60 -12.81 -0.49 6.00
N VAL A 61 -11.93 0.47 5.74
CA VAL A 61 -12.29 1.89 5.61
C VAL A 61 -11.58 2.54 4.43
N GLN A 62 -12.14 3.67 4.01
CA GLN A 62 -11.56 4.61 3.06
C GLN A 62 -11.20 5.89 3.81
N LEU A 63 -9.94 6.31 3.75
CA LEU A 63 -9.45 7.54 4.37
C LEU A 63 -8.84 8.45 3.30
N GLU A 64 -9.08 9.75 3.41
CA GLU A 64 -8.41 10.77 2.59
C GLU A 64 -7.59 11.68 3.50
N GLY A 65 -6.35 11.95 3.09
CA GLY A 65 -5.46 12.82 3.85
C GLY A 65 -4.20 13.17 3.09
N ALA A 66 -3.28 13.88 3.74
CA ALA A 66 -1.95 14.15 3.25
C ALA A 66 -0.98 13.10 3.80
N ALA A 67 -0.17 12.52 2.92
CA ALA A 67 0.92 11.65 3.33
C ALA A 67 1.99 12.45 4.08
N GLY A 68 2.65 11.84 5.07
CA GLY A 68 3.66 12.47 5.89
C GLY A 68 4.70 11.49 6.40
N TRP A 69 5.83 12.00 6.85
CA TRP A 69 6.87 11.16 7.46
C TRP A 69 6.49 10.70 8.86
N LEU A 70 6.77 9.44 9.16
CA LEU A 70 6.82 8.97 10.53
C LEU A 70 8.11 9.51 11.19
N PRO A 71 8.11 9.87 12.49
CA PRO A 71 9.33 10.26 13.19
C PRO A 71 10.39 9.15 13.10
N GLY A 72 11.57 9.48 12.56
CA GLY A 72 12.61 8.49 12.30
C GLY A 72 13.53 8.87 11.13
N PRO A 73 14.24 7.89 10.55
CA PRO A 73 15.10 8.12 9.40
C PRO A 73 14.29 8.51 8.16
N GLU A 74 14.78 9.49 7.39
CA GLU A 74 14.13 9.94 6.18
C GLU A 74 14.15 8.86 5.09
N ILE A 75 13.00 8.58 4.48
CA ILE A 75 12.90 7.67 3.33
C ILE A 75 13.35 8.41 2.07
N ARG A 76 14.34 7.83 1.38
CA ARG A 76 14.91 8.38 0.14
C ARG A 76 14.81 7.39 -1.00
N ALA A 77 14.33 7.88 -2.14
CA ALA A 77 14.22 7.11 -3.36
C ALA A 77 15.62 6.64 -3.83
N PRO A 78 15.88 5.33 -4.01
CA PRO A 78 17.25 4.82 -4.20
C PRO A 78 17.95 5.28 -5.47
N LEU A 79 17.21 5.65 -6.52
CA LEU A 79 17.81 5.99 -7.82
C LEU A 79 18.02 7.50 -7.98
N THR A 80 17.08 8.33 -7.50
CA THR A 80 17.15 9.79 -7.63
C THR A 80 17.58 10.50 -6.34
N GLY A 81 17.47 9.85 -5.18
CA GLY A 81 17.71 10.45 -3.87
C GLY A 81 16.59 11.39 -3.41
N HIS A 82 15.46 11.48 -4.13
CA HIS A 82 14.33 12.30 -3.73
C HIS A 82 13.78 11.86 -2.36
N ARG A 83 13.48 12.84 -1.51
CA ARG A 83 12.79 12.61 -0.25
C ARG A 83 11.34 12.22 -0.54
N CYS A 84 10.87 11.14 0.06
CA CYS A 84 9.54 10.59 -0.18
C CYS A 84 9.03 9.91 1.09
N VAL A 85 7.77 9.46 1.10
CA VAL A 85 7.21 8.60 2.16
C VAL A 85 7.13 7.14 1.73
N TRP A 86 7.23 6.88 0.43
CA TRP A 86 7.22 5.55 -0.15
C TRP A 86 7.87 5.62 -1.54
N TYR A 87 8.56 4.54 -1.92
CA TYR A 87 9.11 4.39 -3.27
C TYR A 87 8.97 2.96 -3.80
N ARG A 88 9.04 2.84 -5.12
CA ARG A 88 9.24 1.58 -5.84
C ARG A 88 10.10 1.84 -7.06
N TYR A 89 11.11 1.02 -7.29
CA TYR A 89 11.96 1.15 -8.45
C TYR A 89 12.16 -0.16 -9.20
N ARG A 90 12.49 -0.02 -10.49
CA ARG A 90 12.85 -1.12 -11.37
C ARG A 90 13.94 -0.67 -12.34
N VAL A 91 14.99 -1.46 -12.43
CA VAL A 91 16.07 -1.29 -13.41
C VAL A 91 16.02 -2.44 -14.41
N GLU A 92 15.85 -2.09 -15.68
CA GLU A 92 15.81 -3.01 -16.80
C GLU A 92 17.07 -2.87 -17.66
N GLU A 93 17.64 -3.97 -18.10
CA GLU A 93 18.75 -4.01 -19.05
C GLU A 93 18.31 -4.68 -20.36
N ASN A 94 18.64 -4.07 -21.49
CA ASN A 94 18.54 -4.73 -22.79
C ASN A 94 19.68 -5.75 -22.94
N ARG A 95 19.33 -7.04 -23.00
CA ARG A 95 20.29 -8.14 -23.25
C ARG A 95 20.01 -8.80 -24.60
N GLY A 96 21.08 -9.28 -25.24
CA GLY A 96 21.03 -9.95 -26.55
C GLY A 96 21.24 -9.00 -27.72
N GLN A 97 21.33 -9.56 -28.93
CA GLN A 97 21.63 -8.86 -30.18
C GLN A 97 20.55 -9.16 -31.23
N GLY A 98 20.25 -8.18 -32.09
CA GLY A 98 19.30 -8.32 -33.19
C GLY A 98 17.89 -8.75 -32.73
N SER A 99 17.34 -9.77 -33.38
CA SER A 99 15.98 -10.28 -33.09
C SER A 99 15.83 -10.95 -31.71
N LYS A 100 16.95 -11.30 -31.04
CA LYS A 100 16.95 -11.91 -29.70
C LYS A 100 17.04 -10.88 -28.58
N ARG A 101 16.95 -9.58 -28.89
CA ARG A 101 17.02 -8.51 -27.88
C ARG A 101 15.80 -8.59 -26.96
N ARG A 102 16.04 -8.75 -25.67
CA ARG A 102 15.01 -8.75 -24.63
C ARG A 102 15.37 -7.81 -23.48
N ARG A 103 14.36 -7.20 -22.87
CA ARG A 103 14.53 -6.47 -21.60
C ARG A 103 14.46 -7.45 -20.44
N VAL A 104 15.44 -7.36 -19.55
CA VAL A 104 15.52 -8.18 -18.34
C VAL A 104 15.60 -7.24 -17.15
N VAL A 105 14.81 -7.51 -16.12
CA VAL A 105 14.92 -6.78 -14.84
C VAL A 105 16.18 -7.26 -14.15
N ILE A 106 17.11 -6.33 -13.90
CA ILE A 106 18.38 -6.61 -13.23
C ILE A 106 18.36 -6.20 -11.76
N ASP A 107 17.47 -5.28 -11.40
CA ASP A 107 17.33 -4.77 -10.04
C ASP A 107 15.91 -4.22 -9.83
N ARG A 108 15.38 -4.38 -8.61
CA ARG A 108 14.07 -3.86 -8.22
C ARG A 108 13.98 -3.80 -6.70
N GLY A 109 13.24 -2.82 -6.20
CA GLY A 109 12.94 -2.70 -4.78
C GLY A 109 11.68 -1.87 -4.55
N GLN A 110 11.15 -1.99 -3.34
CA GLN A 110 10.00 -1.23 -2.87
C GLN A 110 10.20 -0.94 -1.37
N SER A 111 9.75 0.23 -0.94
CA SER A 111 9.70 0.64 0.46
C SER A 111 8.68 -0.19 1.24
N ASP A 112 9.10 -0.73 2.37
CA ASP A 112 8.28 -1.36 3.41
C ASP A 112 8.16 -0.49 4.68
N ASP A 113 8.89 0.63 4.72
CA ASP A 113 8.81 1.61 5.81
C ASP A 113 7.39 2.17 6.02
N LEU A 114 7.02 2.30 7.29
CA LEU A 114 5.77 2.91 7.73
C LEU A 114 5.79 4.42 7.50
N PHE A 115 4.65 5.00 7.15
CA PHE A 115 4.50 6.45 6.99
C PHE A 115 3.18 6.95 7.59
N LEU A 116 3.01 8.25 7.70
CA LEU A 116 1.79 8.86 8.24
C LEU A 116 0.82 9.26 7.15
N LEU A 117 -0.47 9.12 7.44
CA LEU A 117 -1.57 9.77 6.77
C LEU A 117 -2.21 10.75 7.76
N ARG A 118 -2.34 12.00 7.35
CA ARG A 118 -2.89 13.07 8.19
C ARG A 118 -4.11 13.68 7.54
N ASP A 119 -5.21 13.75 8.27
CA ASP A 119 -6.40 14.49 7.85
C ASP A 119 -6.64 15.66 8.81
N GLU A 120 -7.76 16.37 8.63
CA GLU A 120 -8.12 17.50 9.50
C GLU A 120 -8.43 17.08 10.95
N THR A 121 -8.60 15.78 11.22
CA THR A 121 -9.08 15.25 12.49
C THR A 121 -8.03 14.51 13.31
N GLY A 122 -6.97 13.99 12.69
CA GLY A 122 -5.91 13.25 13.36
C GLY A 122 -4.87 12.64 12.41
N GLU A 123 -4.10 11.70 12.95
CA GLU A 123 -3.02 11.02 12.24
C GLU A 123 -3.24 9.49 12.28
N CYS A 124 -2.87 8.82 11.21
CA CYS A 124 -2.92 7.37 11.08
C CYS A 124 -1.61 6.86 10.48
N VAL A 125 -1.01 5.86 11.10
CA VAL A 125 0.15 5.16 10.56
C VAL A 125 -0.31 4.22 9.44
N VAL A 126 0.34 4.27 8.29
CA VAL A 126 0.09 3.40 7.16
C VAL A 126 1.26 2.43 7.00
N ASP A 127 0.93 1.14 6.98
CA ASP A 127 1.84 0.07 6.59
C ASP A 127 1.65 -0.20 5.09
N PRO A 128 2.63 0.13 4.22
CA PRO A 128 2.52 -0.07 2.78
C PRO A 128 2.70 -1.51 2.32
N ASP A 129 2.93 -2.48 3.22
CA ASP A 129 3.19 -3.85 2.78
C ASP A 129 2.01 -4.44 1.99
N GLY A 130 2.32 -5.03 0.84
CA GLY A 130 1.33 -5.55 -0.10
C GLY A 130 0.40 -4.50 -0.72
N ALA A 131 0.69 -3.20 -0.59
CA ALA A 131 -0.11 -2.13 -1.17
C ALA A 131 -0.13 -2.14 -2.70
N THR A 132 -1.31 -1.89 -3.26
CA THR A 132 -1.47 -1.53 -4.66
C THR A 132 -1.47 -0.01 -4.79
N VAL A 133 -0.36 0.55 -5.25
CA VAL A 133 -0.23 2.00 -5.46
C VAL A 133 -0.74 2.41 -6.85
N ILE A 134 -1.65 3.39 -6.89
CA ILE A 134 -2.31 3.89 -8.09
C ILE A 134 -1.85 5.33 -8.36
N ALA A 135 -1.36 5.53 -9.59
CA ALA A 135 -0.86 6.82 -10.08
C ALA A 135 0.25 7.46 -9.21
N PRO A 136 1.25 6.71 -8.72
CA PRO A 136 2.38 7.34 -8.04
C PRO A 136 3.07 8.34 -8.97
N GLU A 137 3.74 9.33 -8.39
CA GLU A 137 4.70 10.13 -9.17
C GLU A 137 5.71 9.16 -9.79
N ARG A 138 6.01 9.34 -11.07
CA ARG A 138 6.77 8.35 -11.83
C ARG A 138 7.78 9.01 -12.74
N ASP A 139 9.03 8.70 -12.49
CA ASP A 139 10.15 9.06 -13.36
C ASP A 139 10.62 7.85 -14.17
N VAL A 140 10.84 8.06 -15.46
CA VAL A 140 11.35 7.04 -16.37
C VAL A 140 12.43 7.67 -17.24
N TRP A 141 13.62 7.09 -17.19
CA TRP A 141 14.74 7.52 -18.02
C TRP A 141 15.52 6.33 -18.54
N THR A 142 16.30 6.57 -19.59
CA THR A 142 17.21 5.58 -20.16
C THR A 142 18.65 6.04 -19.99
N ALA A 143 19.54 5.08 -19.73
CA ALA A 143 20.97 5.34 -19.61
C ALA A 143 21.76 4.42 -20.54
N SER A 144 22.92 4.89 -20.97
CA SER A 144 23.90 4.04 -21.65
C SER A 144 24.88 3.44 -20.65
N ASN A 145 25.25 4.19 -19.62
CA ASN A 145 26.17 3.75 -18.58
C ASN A 145 25.50 3.84 -17.20
N ARG A 146 25.55 2.72 -16.45
CA ARG A 146 24.95 2.61 -15.11
C ARG A 146 25.63 3.48 -14.05
N LEU A 147 26.89 3.87 -14.27
CA LEU A 147 27.73 4.54 -13.26
C LEU A 147 27.81 6.07 -13.43
N THR A 148 27.36 6.62 -14.55
CA THR A 148 27.53 8.06 -14.86
C THR A 148 26.21 8.77 -15.13
N ASP A 149 25.18 8.04 -15.54
CA ASP A 149 23.90 8.61 -15.95
C ASP A 149 22.91 8.52 -14.78
N PHE A 150 23.06 9.40 -13.79
CA PHE A 150 22.20 9.46 -12.61
C PHE A 150 20.96 10.32 -12.84
N GLY A 151 19.79 9.73 -12.67
CA GLY A 151 18.50 10.42 -12.68
C GLY A 151 18.02 10.94 -14.04
N PRO A 152 16.79 11.48 -14.08
CA PRO A 152 16.22 12.06 -15.29
C PRO A 152 16.89 13.40 -15.63
N GLY A 153 17.91 13.38 -16.49
CA GLY A 153 18.56 14.58 -17.02
C GLY A 153 17.76 15.28 -18.13
N PRO A 154 18.12 16.51 -18.53
CA PRO A 154 17.50 17.21 -19.65
C PRO A 154 17.66 16.38 -20.94
N GLY A 155 16.52 16.01 -21.55
CA GLY A 155 16.49 15.17 -22.74
C GLY A 155 16.52 13.65 -22.48
N SER A 156 16.32 13.19 -21.24
CA SER A 156 16.26 11.76 -20.86
C SER A 156 14.93 11.06 -21.14
N GLY A 157 14.09 11.63 -22.02
CA GLY A 157 12.77 11.10 -22.35
C GLY A 157 12.80 9.68 -22.93
N TRP A 158 11.64 9.02 -22.87
CA TRP A 158 11.43 7.63 -23.32
C TRP A 158 11.87 7.32 -24.77
N LEU A 159 12.12 8.34 -25.58
CA LEU A 159 12.56 8.28 -26.98
C LEU A 159 14.07 7.97 -27.14
N ARG A 160 14.91 8.15 -26.12
CA ARG A 160 16.34 7.81 -26.23
C ARG A 160 16.55 6.32 -26.00
N ALA A 161 17.20 5.67 -26.96
CA ALA A 161 17.62 4.28 -26.87
C ALA A 161 18.83 4.15 -25.93
N GLY A 162 18.59 3.72 -24.69
CA GLY A 162 19.65 3.35 -23.74
C GLY A 162 19.80 1.83 -23.59
N ARG A 163 20.95 1.39 -23.06
CA ARG A 163 21.15 -0.01 -22.64
C ARG A 163 20.29 -0.32 -21.41
N TYR A 164 20.18 0.64 -20.50
CA TYR A 164 19.40 0.53 -19.28
C TYR A 164 18.16 1.41 -19.34
N ARG A 165 17.10 0.97 -18.66
CA ARG A 165 15.90 1.74 -18.40
C ARG A 165 15.60 1.70 -16.92
N TYR A 166 15.43 2.86 -16.33
CA TYR A 166 15.07 3.03 -14.95
C TYR A 166 13.63 3.49 -14.88
N VAL A 167 12.90 2.93 -13.92
CA VAL A 167 11.58 3.38 -13.54
C VAL A 167 11.62 3.56 -12.03
N GLU A 168 11.33 4.76 -11.58
CA GLU A 168 11.17 5.06 -10.16
C GLU A 168 9.80 5.68 -9.93
N GLU A 169 9.10 5.15 -8.94
CA GLU A 169 7.78 5.57 -8.52
C GLU A 169 7.87 6.00 -7.06
N ARG A 170 7.18 7.09 -6.69
CA ARG A 170 7.21 7.63 -5.33
C ARG A 170 5.88 8.23 -4.89
N LEU A 171 5.71 8.31 -3.57
CA LEU A 171 4.73 9.16 -2.91
C LEU A 171 5.49 10.24 -2.13
N SER A 172 5.14 11.50 -2.36
CA SER A 172 5.82 12.65 -1.77
C SER A 172 5.24 13.00 -0.41
N ASP A 173 6.03 13.69 0.42
CA ASP A 173 5.52 14.33 1.64
C ASP A 173 4.42 15.36 1.28
N ARG A 174 3.41 15.46 2.13
CA ARG A 174 2.20 16.30 1.97
C ARG A 174 1.37 16.04 0.72
N GLN A 175 1.64 14.94 0.00
CA GLN A 175 0.85 14.57 -1.16
C GLN A 175 -0.54 14.09 -0.73
N ALA A 176 -1.59 14.55 -1.40
CA ALA A 176 -2.94 14.04 -1.20
C ALA A 176 -2.99 12.54 -1.53
N LEU A 177 -3.52 11.77 -0.60
CA LEU A 177 -3.54 10.31 -0.65
C LEU A 177 -4.89 9.80 -0.18
N LEU A 178 -5.54 9.03 -1.05
CA LEU A 178 -6.69 8.20 -0.76
C LEU A 178 -6.19 6.80 -0.41
N VAL A 179 -6.56 6.32 0.77
CA VAL A 179 -6.11 5.05 1.32
C VAL A 179 -7.30 4.15 1.66
N LEU A 180 -7.28 2.93 1.13
CA LEU A 180 -8.28 1.89 1.39
C LEU A 180 -7.59 0.69 2.03
N GLY A 181 -8.05 0.27 3.21
CA GLY A 181 -7.45 -0.87 3.91
C GLY A 181 -8.12 -1.19 5.24
N GLU A 182 -7.51 -2.11 5.99
CA GLU A 182 -7.92 -2.46 7.34
C GLU A 182 -7.37 -1.43 8.33
N PHE A 183 -8.28 -0.74 9.02
CA PHE A 183 -8.01 0.21 10.08
C PHE A 183 -8.18 -0.45 11.44
N THR A 184 -7.15 -0.34 12.28
CA THR A 184 -7.13 -0.84 13.64
C THR A 184 -6.57 0.23 14.57
N THR A 185 -7.16 0.38 15.75
CA THR A 185 -6.57 1.20 16.82
C THR A 185 -5.73 0.31 17.73
N ARG A 186 -4.47 0.68 17.96
CA ARG A 186 -3.53 -0.04 18.83
C ARG A 186 -3.15 0.84 19.99
N GLN A 187 -3.08 0.27 21.19
CA GLN A 187 -2.58 0.95 22.38
C GLN A 187 -1.10 0.57 22.60
N HIS A 188 -0.27 1.50 23.08
CA HIS A 188 1.16 1.30 23.39
C HIS A 188 1.43 0.34 24.57
N GLN A 189 0.38 -0.27 25.15
CA GLN A 189 0.33 -0.83 26.50
C GLN A 189 1.26 -2.02 26.82
N GLY A 190 1.86 -2.69 25.84
CA GLY A 190 2.61 -3.93 26.11
C GLY A 190 3.99 -3.72 26.73
N GLN A 191 4.78 -2.79 26.17
CA GLN A 191 6.18 -2.58 26.55
C GLN A 191 6.32 -1.46 27.60
N ASP A 192 5.57 -0.37 27.44
CA ASP A 192 5.61 0.79 28.33
C ASP A 192 5.13 0.48 29.76
N ARG A 193 4.07 -0.32 29.92
CA ARG A 193 3.55 -0.68 31.26
C ARG A 193 4.55 -1.47 32.09
N ALA A 194 5.21 -2.44 31.46
CA ALA A 194 6.23 -3.27 32.12
C ALA A 194 7.51 -2.46 32.41
N GLU A 195 7.88 -1.53 31.53
CA GLU A 195 9.02 -0.64 31.72
C GLU A 195 8.76 0.39 32.83
N ARG A 196 7.64 1.10 32.81
CA ARG A 196 7.21 2.03 33.89
C ARG A 196 7.08 1.33 35.24
N MET A 197 6.56 0.09 35.27
CA MET A 197 6.51 -0.72 36.49
C MET A 197 7.91 -1.04 37.03
N ARG A 198 8.86 -1.42 36.15
CA ARG A 198 10.25 -1.68 36.55
C ARG A 198 10.92 -0.42 37.08
N ASP A 199 10.70 0.72 36.45
CA ASP A 199 11.25 2.01 36.87
C ASP A 199 10.66 2.49 38.20
N LEU A 200 9.35 2.33 38.40
CA LEU A 200 8.68 2.70 39.66
C LEU A 200 9.17 1.81 40.81
N LEU A 201 9.19 0.49 40.62
CA LEU A 201 9.71 -0.45 41.63
C LEU A 201 11.21 -0.24 41.89
N GLY A 202 11.99 0.13 40.87
CA GLY A 202 13.40 0.46 41.00
C GLY A 202 13.63 1.69 41.90
N ARG A 203 12.80 2.72 41.76
CA ARG A 203 12.83 3.93 42.61
C ARG A 203 12.39 3.62 44.03
N TRP A 204 11.27 2.92 44.19
CA TRP A 204 10.67 2.62 45.50
C TRP A 204 11.50 1.67 46.35
N LYS A 205 12.35 0.85 45.74
CA LYS A 205 13.23 -0.09 46.44
C LYS A 205 14.21 0.58 47.42
N ASN A 206 14.59 1.83 47.16
CA ASN A 206 15.54 2.58 47.99
C ASN A 206 14.91 3.84 48.59
N ASP A 207 13.59 3.99 48.50
CA ASP A 207 12.88 5.17 48.97
C ASP A 207 12.54 5.03 50.47
N PRO A 208 13.11 5.87 51.36
CA PRO A 208 12.89 5.78 52.79
C PRO A 208 11.42 5.98 53.19
N ASP A 209 10.65 6.75 52.41
CA ASP A 209 9.24 7.00 52.70
C ASP A 209 8.36 5.79 52.36
N ILE A 210 8.71 5.04 51.31
CA ILE A 210 8.02 3.80 50.96
C ILE A 210 8.37 2.70 51.96
N ILE A 211 9.65 2.58 52.34
CA ILE A 211 10.08 1.61 53.34
C ILE A 211 9.33 1.86 54.66
N ALA A 212 9.31 3.10 55.16
CA ALA A 212 8.62 3.43 56.41
C ALA A 212 7.10 3.23 56.38
N ARG A 213 6.46 3.25 55.20
CA ARG A 213 5.00 3.09 55.06
C ARG A 213 4.54 1.63 54.98
N PHE A 214 5.40 0.74 54.46
CA PHE A 214 5.07 -0.66 54.24
C PHE A 214 5.85 -1.62 55.14
N ASP A 215 6.80 -1.13 55.94
CA ASP A 215 7.51 -1.88 56.98
C ASP A 215 6.57 -2.21 58.16
N SER A 216 6.06 -3.44 58.17
CA SER A 216 5.08 -3.92 59.14
C SER A 216 5.71 -4.35 60.48
N ASP A 217 7.00 -4.70 60.50
CA ASP A 217 7.70 -5.22 61.68
C ASP A 217 8.71 -4.23 62.28
N GLY A 218 8.96 -3.11 61.60
CA GLY A 218 9.73 -1.97 62.08
C GLY A 218 11.24 -2.22 62.11
N ASP A 219 11.73 -3.21 61.36
CA ASP A 219 13.15 -3.59 61.33
C ASP A 219 13.99 -2.72 60.36
N GLY A 220 13.34 -1.79 59.66
CA GLY A 220 13.95 -0.90 58.67
C GLY A 220 14.22 -1.58 57.33
N ARG A 221 13.64 -2.75 57.06
CA ARG A 221 13.75 -3.51 55.81
C ARG A 221 12.39 -4.09 55.41
N LEU A 222 12.14 -4.12 54.10
CA LEU A 222 10.89 -4.71 53.59
C LEU A 222 11.02 -6.24 53.50
N SER A 223 10.18 -6.94 54.26
CA SER A 223 10.06 -8.40 54.21
C SER A 223 9.37 -8.86 52.90
N LEU A 224 9.42 -10.16 52.60
CA LEU A 224 8.75 -10.72 51.41
C LEU A 224 7.24 -10.44 51.37
N GLN A 225 6.58 -10.37 52.53
CA GLN A 225 5.15 -10.07 52.63
C GLN A 225 4.88 -8.57 52.41
N ASP A 226 5.74 -7.69 52.94
CA ASP A 226 5.63 -6.24 52.72
C ASP A 226 5.84 -5.89 51.23
N TRP A 227 6.71 -6.65 50.55
CA TRP A 227 6.94 -6.51 49.11
C TRP A 227 5.74 -6.88 48.23
N GLU A 228 4.81 -7.70 48.70
CA GLU A 228 3.56 -7.97 47.98
C GLU A 228 2.61 -6.78 48.08
N ALA A 229 2.52 -6.15 49.25
CA ALA A 229 1.75 -4.92 49.45
C ALA A 229 2.32 -3.75 48.62
N VAL A 230 3.64 -3.60 48.60
CA VAL A 230 4.34 -2.59 47.76
C VAL A 230 4.04 -2.80 46.27
N ARG A 231 4.07 -4.05 45.79
CA ARG A 231 3.75 -4.36 44.38
C ARG A 231 2.29 -4.09 44.04
N ALA A 232 1.36 -4.44 44.92
CA ALA A 232 -0.07 -4.15 44.73
C ALA A 232 -0.33 -2.63 44.68
N HIS A 233 0.33 -1.87 45.56
CA HIS A 233 0.23 -0.41 45.58
C HIS A 233 0.88 0.23 44.33
N ALA A 234 2.05 -0.24 43.91
CA ALA A 234 2.72 0.21 42.68
C ALA A 234 1.84 -0.05 41.46
N HIS A 235 1.17 -1.21 41.41
CA HIS A 235 0.23 -1.52 40.35
C HIS A 235 -0.97 -0.57 40.36
N ALA A 236 -1.57 -0.29 41.52
CA ALA A 236 -2.69 0.65 41.61
C ALA A 236 -2.28 2.08 41.18
N GLU A 237 -1.06 2.52 41.53
CA GLU A 237 -0.56 3.85 41.15
C GLU A 237 -0.29 3.96 39.65
N VAL A 238 0.37 2.98 39.04
CA VAL A 238 0.60 2.95 37.59
C VAL A 238 -0.72 2.91 36.82
N GLU A 239 -1.70 2.13 37.27
CA GLU A 239 -3.04 2.12 36.66
C GLU A 239 -3.74 3.48 36.79
N ARG A 240 -3.56 4.17 37.93
CA ARG A 240 -4.13 5.49 38.18
C ARG A 240 -3.46 6.58 37.33
N GLU A 241 -2.14 6.52 37.16
CA GLU A 241 -1.40 7.41 36.26
C GLU A 241 -1.82 7.19 34.80
N LEU A 242 -1.87 5.93 34.35
CA LEU A 242 -2.33 5.57 33.00
C LEU A 242 -3.80 5.97 32.76
N ALA A 243 -4.66 5.89 33.79
CA ALA A 243 -6.06 6.31 33.70
C ALA A 243 -6.24 7.85 33.72
N ASN A 244 -5.27 8.60 34.26
CA ASN A 244 -5.30 10.06 34.34
C ASN A 244 -4.59 10.74 33.15
N GLU A 245 -3.82 10.02 32.34
CA GLU A 245 -3.34 10.51 31.04
C GLU A 245 -4.55 10.74 30.11
N VAL A 246 -4.75 11.99 29.69
CA VAL A 246 -5.92 12.45 28.92
C VAL A 246 -5.89 11.87 27.51
N GLU A 247 -6.62 10.75 27.32
CA GLU A 247 -6.81 9.96 26.09
C GLU A 247 -5.55 9.41 25.42
N PRO A 248 -5.58 8.13 25.05
CA PRO A 248 -4.50 7.21 25.34
C PRO A 248 -3.41 7.31 24.28
N ASP A 249 -2.26 6.79 24.68
CA ASP A 249 -1.12 6.33 23.89
C ASP A 249 -1.55 5.29 22.82
N ALA A 250 -2.56 5.63 22.02
CA ALA A 250 -3.25 4.79 21.08
C ALA A 250 -3.10 5.40 19.68
N PHE A 251 -2.47 4.66 18.79
CA PHE A 251 -2.28 5.08 17.42
C PHE A 251 -3.20 4.31 16.50
N HIS A 252 -3.65 4.99 15.45
CA HIS A 252 -4.39 4.36 14.37
C HIS A 252 -3.41 3.75 13.38
N LEU A 253 -3.63 2.49 13.02
CA LEU A 253 -2.85 1.76 12.02
C LEU A 253 -3.76 1.35 10.87
N LEU A 254 -3.36 1.67 9.65
CA LEU A 254 -3.98 1.21 8.43
C LEU A 254 -3.01 0.30 7.69
N ARG A 255 -3.47 -0.92 7.39
CA ARG A 255 -2.66 -1.94 6.73
C ARG A 255 -3.49 -2.78 5.78
N ARG A 256 -2.82 -3.73 5.13
CA ARG A 256 -3.50 -4.80 4.40
C ARG A 256 -4.16 -5.77 5.38
N GLY A 257 -5.46 -5.99 5.23
CA GLY A 257 -6.20 -6.96 6.03
C GLY A 257 -5.88 -8.41 5.65
N THR A 258 -6.18 -9.35 6.54
CA THR A 258 -5.80 -10.77 6.42
C THR A 258 -6.93 -11.65 5.84
N HIS A 259 -8.19 -11.23 5.94
CA HIS A 259 -9.36 -12.04 5.56
C HIS A 259 -10.27 -11.39 4.51
N GLY A 260 -10.87 -12.24 3.65
CA GLY A 260 -11.94 -11.86 2.72
C GLY A 260 -11.61 -10.69 1.78
N THR A 261 -12.55 -9.74 1.68
CA THR A 261 -12.44 -8.49 0.91
C THR A 261 -11.41 -7.51 1.48
N GLN A 262 -10.98 -7.70 2.73
CA GLN A 262 -10.02 -6.83 3.43
C GLN A 262 -8.55 -7.07 3.01
N ARG A 263 -8.29 -8.08 2.15
CA ARG A 263 -6.95 -8.38 1.60
C ARG A 263 -6.42 -7.37 0.60
N VAL A 264 -7.10 -6.24 0.45
CA VAL A 264 -6.78 -5.18 -0.49
C VAL A 264 -6.31 -3.98 0.31
N LEU A 265 -5.08 -3.54 0.03
CA LEU A 265 -4.57 -2.24 0.44
C LEU A 265 -4.35 -1.43 -0.83
N VAL A 266 -4.99 -0.27 -0.94
CA VAL A 266 -4.83 0.62 -2.09
C VAL A 266 -4.39 1.99 -1.60
N LEU A 267 -3.32 2.49 -2.20
CA LEU A 267 -2.81 3.84 -2.01
C LEU A 267 -3.00 4.58 -3.35
N SER A 268 -3.78 5.64 -3.38
CA SER A 268 -4.09 6.37 -4.62
C SER A 268 -3.80 7.84 -4.44
N THR A 269 -2.99 8.41 -5.33
CA THR A 269 -2.78 9.86 -5.41
C THR A 269 -3.94 10.59 -6.10
N LEU A 270 -4.83 9.83 -6.74
CA LEU A 270 -6.08 10.33 -7.29
C LEU A 270 -7.12 10.37 -6.18
N GLY A 271 -7.87 11.47 -6.10
CA GLY A 271 -9.06 11.56 -5.26
C GLY A 271 -10.16 10.59 -5.71
N GLU A 272 -11.15 10.37 -4.84
CA GLU A 272 -12.22 9.40 -5.03
C GLU A 272 -12.89 9.48 -6.41
N SER A 273 -13.33 10.67 -6.82
CA SER A 273 -14.05 10.89 -8.09
C SER A 273 -13.21 10.54 -9.32
N GLN A 274 -11.93 10.90 -9.32
CA GLN A 274 -10.99 10.60 -10.40
C GLN A 274 -10.66 9.11 -10.47
N LEU A 275 -10.49 8.47 -9.30
CA LEU A 275 -10.28 7.04 -9.21
C LEU A 275 -11.49 6.27 -9.76
N LEU A 276 -12.71 6.63 -9.33
CA LEU A 276 -13.95 6.03 -9.82
C LEU A 276 -14.10 6.19 -11.33
N PHE A 277 -13.91 7.40 -11.86
CA PHE A 277 -14.00 7.66 -13.30
C PHE A 277 -13.02 6.80 -14.11
N ARG A 278 -11.75 6.76 -13.68
CA ARG A 278 -10.70 5.98 -14.35
C ARG A 278 -11.01 4.48 -14.34
N GLN A 279 -11.52 3.95 -13.23
CA GLN A 279 -11.85 2.52 -13.14
C GLN A 279 -13.14 2.17 -13.89
N ARG A 280 -14.13 3.07 -13.94
CA ARG A 280 -15.31 2.93 -14.80
C ARG A 280 -14.91 2.82 -16.27
N LEU A 281 -14.05 3.72 -16.74
CA LEU A 281 -13.59 3.71 -18.13
C LEU A 281 -12.88 2.40 -18.48
N ARG A 282 -12.02 1.89 -17.59
CA ARG A 282 -11.33 0.59 -17.77
C ARG A 282 -12.28 -0.59 -17.73
N ALA A 283 -13.24 -0.59 -16.81
CA ALA A 283 -14.25 -1.64 -16.71
C ALA A 283 -15.12 -1.67 -17.97
N TYR A 284 -15.70 -0.54 -18.39
CA TYR A 284 -16.53 -0.46 -19.59
C TYR A 284 -15.75 -0.76 -20.86
N GLY A 285 -14.51 -0.27 -20.99
CA GLY A 285 -13.63 -0.62 -22.11
C GLY A 285 -13.39 -2.12 -22.19
N SER A 286 -13.09 -2.77 -21.06
CA SER A 286 -12.89 -4.23 -21.02
C SER A 286 -14.18 -5.00 -21.33
N GLY A 287 -15.32 -4.54 -20.80
CA GLY A 287 -16.64 -5.11 -21.10
C GLY A 287 -17.00 -4.99 -22.59
N LEU A 288 -16.69 -3.85 -23.21
CA LEU A 288 -16.88 -3.65 -24.65
C LEU A 288 -16.00 -4.60 -25.46
N THR A 289 -14.72 -4.78 -25.10
CA THR A 289 -13.85 -5.74 -25.79
C THR A 289 -14.37 -7.18 -25.69
N PHE A 290 -14.92 -7.56 -24.54
CA PHE A 290 -15.56 -8.86 -24.37
C PHE A 290 -16.78 -9.01 -25.27
N ALA A 291 -17.71 -8.04 -25.25
CA ALA A 291 -18.93 -8.08 -26.05
C ALA A 291 -18.65 -8.08 -27.56
N LEU A 292 -17.66 -7.30 -28.02
CA LEU A 292 -17.27 -7.27 -29.43
C LEU A 292 -16.59 -8.57 -29.86
N ALA A 293 -15.66 -9.10 -29.06
CA ALA A 293 -14.97 -10.34 -29.38
C ALA A 293 -15.95 -11.52 -29.44
N THR A 294 -16.89 -11.62 -28.50
CA THR A 294 -17.92 -12.68 -28.51
C THR A 294 -18.89 -12.53 -29.67
N SER A 295 -19.34 -11.30 -29.96
CA SER A 295 -20.22 -11.04 -31.12
C SER A 295 -19.52 -11.40 -32.44
N LEU A 296 -18.24 -11.07 -32.58
CA LEU A 296 -17.45 -11.43 -33.76
C LEU A 296 -17.24 -12.94 -33.89
N THR A 297 -17.01 -13.67 -32.79
CA THR A 297 -16.92 -15.14 -32.84
C THR A 297 -18.23 -15.79 -33.27
N ILE A 298 -19.36 -15.31 -32.75
CA ILE A 298 -20.69 -15.84 -33.12
C ILE A 298 -20.96 -15.54 -34.59
N TRP A 299 -20.68 -14.31 -35.05
CA TRP A 299 -20.85 -13.91 -36.43
C TRP A 299 -19.98 -14.74 -37.39
N ALA A 300 -18.70 -14.95 -37.06
CA ALA A 300 -17.79 -15.80 -37.83
C ALA A 300 -18.27 -17.25 -37.91
N TRP A 301 -18.90 -17.77 -36.83
CA TRP A 301 -19.54 -19.09 -36.83
C TRP A 301 -20.79 -19.15 -37.71
N THR A 302 -21.61 -18.09 -37.74
CA THR A 302 -22.85 -18.07 -38.55
C THR A 302 -22.62 -17.93 -40.05
N ILE A 303 -21.47 -17.41 -40.47
CA ILE A 303 -21.13 -17.19 -41.89
C ILE A 303 -20.54 -18.43 -42.56
N ARG A 304 -19.98 -19.34 -41.75
CA ARG A 304 -19.38 -20.58 -42.20
C ARG A 304 -20.43 -21.69 -42.29
#